data_AF-A0A1I2IEM4-F1
#
_entry.id   AF-A0A1I2IEM4-F1
#
_cell.length_a   1.000
_cell.length_b   1.000
_cell.length_c   1.000
_cell.angle_alpha   90.00
_cell.angle_beta   90.00
_cell.angle_gamma   90.00
#
_symmetry.space_group_name_H-M   'P 1'
#
loop_
_entity.id
_entity.type
_entity.pdbx_description
1 polymer ?
#
loop_
_entity_poly.entity_id
_entity_poly.type
_entity_poly.pdbx_seq_one_letter_code
_entity_poly.pdbx_strand_id
1 'polypeptide(L)'
;MEPPSRISPIPPGDLSPELREVHDGIAGLVAHEQERIVILDDDGALIGPFAPMLTFPTFGVPALMLQRAVAAEARLDPAVREVAILTVGAAYGARYLLYAHEQTADQVGLHAAQVATLASGGRPPDLTDDQAVAHDVARALTAGRILPGSTYDRAVRSLGREGVGELVFLIGSYCLTAVVLNCFDVPVPVGHRGPST
;
A
#
# COMPACT_ATOMS: atom_id res chain seq x y z
N MET A 1 -1.13 -2.42 27.12
CA MET A 1 -1.22 -3.41 26.02
C MET A 1 -1.97 -2.73 24.89
N GLU A 2 -1.45 -2.76 23.66
CA GLU A 2 -2.27 -2.40 22.49
C GLU A 2 -3.49 -3.34 22.47
N PRO A 3 -4.70 -2.85 22.17
CA PRO A 3 -5.85 -3.72 22.02
C PRO A 3 -5.59 -4.73 20.88
N PRO A 4 -6.11 -5.96 20.98
CA PRO A 4 -5.96 -6.94 19.91
C PRO A 4 -6.64 -6.45 18.64
N SER A 5 -6.08 -6.84 17.49
CA SER A 5 -6.70 -6.68 16.17
C SER A 5 -8.20 -6.97 16.25
N ARG A 6 -9.04 -6.17 15.59
CA ARG A 6 -10.49 -6.41 15.52
C ARG A 6 -10.85 -7.52 14.52
N ILE A 7 -9.83 -8.12 13.90
CA ILE A 7 -9.95 -9.18 12.91
C ILE A 7 -8.86 -10.23 13.12
N SER A 8 -9.25 -11.50 13.02
CA SER A 8 -8.31 -12.62 13.08
C SER A 8 -8.03 -13.13 11.66
N PRO A 9 -6.76 -13.38 11.31
CA PRO A 9 -6.43 -14.15 10.11
C PRO A 9 -7.17 -15.49 10.09
N ILE A 10 -7.54 -15.95 8.89
CA ILE A 10 -8.27 -17.21 8.71
C ILE A 10 -7.26 -18.27 8.25
N PRO A 11 -7.04 -19.35 9.03
CA PRO A 11 -6.18 -20.44 8.62
C PRO A 11 -6.62 -21.01 7.27
N PRO A 12 -5.68 -21.43 6.40
CA PRO A 12 -6.03 -21.92 5.07
C PRO A 12 -6.99 -23.12 5.09
N GLY A 13 -6.95 -23.93 6.15
CA GLY A 13 -7.83 -25.09 6.35
C GLY A 13 -9.29 -24.73 6.64
N ASP A 14 -9.56 -23.50 7.07
CA ASP A 14 -10.89 -23.01 7.45
C ASP A 14 -11.55 -22.19 6.33
N LEU A 15 -10.87 -21.99 5.19
CA LEU A 15 -11.38 -21.28 4.03
C LEU A 15 -12.30 -22.16 3.17
N SER A 16 -13.32 -21.55 2.54
CA SER A 16 -14.06 -22.23 1.47
C SER A 16 -13.14 -22.52 0.27
N PRO A 17 -13.47 -23.47 -0.61
CA PRO A 17 -12.65 -23.78 -1.79
C PRO A 17 -12.34 -22.56 -2.65
N GLU A 18 -13.31 -21.67 -2.84
CA GLU A 18 -13.16 -20.44 -3.64
C GLU A 18 -12.22 -19.43 -2.96
N LEU A 19 -12.35 -19.26 -1.64
CA LEU A 19 -11.45 -18.38 -0.89
C LEU A 19 -10.06 -18.98 -0.74
N ARG A 20 -9.96 -20.31 -0.73
CA ARG A 20 -8.69 -21.01 -0.73
C ARG A 20 -7.92 -20.77 -2.02
N GLU A 21 -8.59 -20.74 -3.17
CA GLU A 21 -7.96 -20.38 -4.44
C GLU A 21 -7.44 -18.93 -4.44
N VAL A 22 -8.23 -17.99 -3.91
CA VAL A 22 -7.79 -16.59 -3.75
C VAL A 22 -6.59 -16.50 -2.81
N HIS A 23 -6.68 -17.17 -1.66
CA HIS A 23 -5.60 -17.25 -0.67
C HIS A 23 -4.31 -17.78 -1.30
N ASP A 24 -4.36 -18.95 -1.94
CA ASP A 24 -3.20 -19.62 -2.51
C ASP A 24 -2.61 -18.80 -3.67
N GLY A 25 -3.45 -18.10 -4.44
CA GLY A 25 -3.01 -17.15 -5.46
C GLY A 25 -2.21 -15.98 -4.89
N ILE A 26 -2.64 -15.42 -3.75
CA ILE A 26 -1.92 -14.32 -3.06
C ILE A 26 -0.62 -14.84 -2.42
N ALA A 27 -0.70 -15.96 -1.70
CA ALA A 27 0.46 -16.58 -1.07
C ALA A 27 1.54 -16.96 -2.10
N GLY A 28 1.12 -17.47 -3.27
CA GLY A 28 2.01 -17.84 -4.36
C GLY A 28 2.72 -16.65 -5.02
N LEU A 29 2.10 -15.46 -5.06
CA LEU A 29 2.75 -14.25 -5.56
C LEU A 29 3.92 -13.82 -4.67
N VAL A 30 3.78 -13.98 -3.35
CA VAL A 30 4.80 -13.50 -2.41
C VAL A 30 5.92 -14.50 -2.17
N ALA A 31 5.66 -15.80 -2.31
CA ALA A 31 6.69 -16.83 -2.32
C ALA A 31 7.75 -16.62 -3.42
N HIS A 32 7.44 -15.83 -4.46
CA HIS A 32 8.34 -15.52 -5.56
C HIS A 32 8.99 -14.13 -5.51
N GLU A 33 8.57 -13.22 -4.62
CA GLU A 33 9.06 -11.81 -4.66
C GLU A 33 9.53 -11.16 -3.35
N GLN A 34 9.31 -11.67 -2.13
CA GLN A 34 9.61 -10.84 -0.93
C GLN A 34 10.22 -11.62 0.24
N GLU A 35 11.53 -11.46 0.45
CA GLU A 35 12.23 -11.95 1.66
C GLU A 35 12.04 -11.02 2.89
N ARG A 36 11.41 -9.84 2.74
CA ARG A 36 11.30 -8.85 3.84
C ARG A 36 9.88 -8.64 4.37
N ILE A 37 8.86 -8.63 3.51
CA ILE A 37 7.48 -8.35 3.94
C ILE A 37 6.83 -9.65 4.41
N VAL A 38 6.57 -9.74 5.71
CA VAL A 38 5.79 -10.83 6.29
C VAL A 38 4.31 -10.65 5.94
N ILE A 39 3.77 -11.57 5.14
CA ILE A 39 2.35 -11.57 4.74
C ILE A 39 1.58 -12.84 5.15
N LEU A 40 2.28 -13.84 5.68
CA LEU A 40 1.73 -15.07 6.26
C LEU A 40 2.16 -15.14 7.72
N ASP A 41 1.29 -15.65 8.59
CA ASP A 41 1.68 -16.08 9.93
C ASP A 41 2.23 -17.52 9.95
N ASP A 42 2.58 -18.00 11.14
CA ASP A 42 3.17 -19.34 11.35
C ASP A 42 2.22 -20.48 10.93
N ASP A 43 0.90 -20.22 10.91
CA ASP A 43 -0.13 -21.16 10.49
C ASP A 43 -0.45 -21.06 8.99
N GLY A 44 0.27 -20.18 8.28
CA GLY A 44 0.10 -19.94 6.85
C GLY A 44 -1.14 -19.12 6.51
N ALA A 45 -1.75 -18.43 7.48
CA ALA A 45 -2.87 -17.53 7.23
C ALA A 45 -2.35 -16.18 6.70
N LEU A 46 -3.06 -15.61 5.72
CA LEU A 46 -2.75 -14.28 5.21
C LEU A 46 -3.05 -13.18 6.24
N ILE A 47 -2.05 -12.36 6.55
CA ILE A 47 -2.12 -11.26 7.53
C ILE A 47 -2.22 -9.88 6.84
N GLY A 48 -2.22 -8.80 7.62
CA GLY A 48 -2.23 -7.46 7.06
C GLY A 48 -3.57 -7.08 6.42
N PRO A 49 -3.59 -6.49 5.21
CA PRO A 49 -4.84 -6.14 4.54
C PRO A 49 -5.62 -7.37 4.07
N PHE A 50 -4.98 -8.53 3.94
CA PHE A 50 -5.60 -9.74 3.42
C PHE A 50 -6.59 -10.38 4.40
N ALA A 51 -6.27 -10.39 5.70
CA ALA A 51 -7.16 -10.91 6.74
C ALA A 51 -8.58 -10.29 6.68
N PRO A 52 -8.76 -8.94 6.76
CA PRO A 52 -10.08 -8.34 6.62
C PRO A 52 -10.70 -8.57 5.24
N MET A 53 -9.92 -8.60 4.16
CA MET A 53 -10.45 -8.83 2.82
C MET A 53 -11.02 -10.26 2.65
N LEU A 54 -10.39 -11.27 3.26
CA LEU A 54 -10.90 -12.64 3.25
C LEU A 54 -12.05 -12.86 4.22
N THR A 55 -12.10 -12.15 5.35
CA THR A 55 -13.27 -12.17 6.24
C THR A 55 -14.51 -11.56 5.61
N PHE A 56 -14.36 -10.54 4.75
CA PHE A 56 -15.45 -9.88 4.05
C PHE A 56 -15.35 -10.07 2.52
N PRO A 57 -15.44 -11.32 2.03
CA PRO A 57 -15.00 -11.67 0.68
C PRO A 57 -15.82 -11.03 -0.43
N THR A 58 -17.10 -10.72 -0.18
CA THR A 58 -17.98 -10.01 -1.12
C THR A 58 -17.41 -8.65 -1.53
N PHE A 59 -16.64 -8.00 -0.65
CA PHE A 59 -16.01 -6.71 -0.92
C PHE A 59 -14.49 -6.83 -1.08
N GLY A 60 -13.87 -7.68 -0.27
CA GLY A 60 -12.42 -7.85 -0.23
C GLY A 60 -11.84 -8.47 -1.48
N VAL A 61 -12.46 -9.49 -2.06
CA VAL A 61 -11.96 -10.12 -3.29
C VAL A 61 -11.97 -9.13 -4.46
N PRO A 62 -13.06 -8.38 -4.74
CA PRO A 62 -13.02 -7.31 -5.74
C PRO A 62 -11.97 -6.23 -5.47
N ALA A 63 -11.75 -5.84 -4.21
CA ALA A 63 -10.72 -4.87 -3.84
C ALA A 63 -9.30 -5.39 -4.18
N LEU A 64 -9.03 -6.67 -3.89
CA LEU A 64 -7.78 -7.33 -4.25
C LEU A 64 -7.59 -7.43 -5.76
N MET A 65 -8.67 -7.69 -6.51
CA MET A 65 -8.63 -7.70 -7.98
C MET A 65 -8.28 -6.32 -8.55
N LEU A 66 -8.81 -5.23 -7.96
CA LEU A 66 -8.42 -3.87 -8.34
C LEU A 66 -6.92 -3.64 -8.09
N GLN A 67 -6.42 -3.99 -6.91
CA GLN A 67 -4.99 -3.86 -6.61
C GLN A 67 -4.12 -4.67 -7.59
N ARG A 68 -4.52 -5.91 -7.87
CA ARG A 68 -3.84 -6.77 -8.86
C ARG A 68 -3.85 -6.16 -10.25
N ALA A 69 -4.96 -5.58 -10.70
CA ALA A 69 -5.04 -4.92 -12.00
C ALA A 69 -4.09 -3.71 -12.09
N VAL A 70 -4.04 -2.88 -11.04
CA VAL A 70 -3.12 -1.73 -10.96
C VAL A 70 -1.64 -2.17 -10.91
N ALA A 71 -1.34 -3.34 -10.34
CA ALA A 71 0.01 -3.89 -10.33
C ALA A 71 0.41 -4.53 -11.67
N ALA A 72 -0.47 -5.33 -12.27
CA ALA A 72 -0.18 -6.05 -13.52
C ALA A 72 0.03 -5.13 -14.73
N GLU A 73 -0.65 -3.98 -14.75
CA GLU A 73 -0.58 -2.98 -15.82
C GLU A 73 0.34 -1.80 -15.47
N ALA A 74 1.20 -1.94 -14.45
CA ALA A 74 2.07 -0.87 -13.98
C ALA A 74 3.07 -0.41 -15.07
N ARG A 75 3.13 0.90 -15.29
CA ARG A 75 4.05 1.58 -16.23
C ARG A 75 4.87 2.66 -15.56
N LEU A 76 4.40 3.19 -14.43
CA LEU A 76 5.17 4.14 -13.64
C LEU A 76 6.42 3.48 -13.06
N ASP A 77 7.48 4.28 -12.93
CA ASP A 77 8.67 3.88 -12.20
C ASP A 77 8.29 3.41 -10.78
N PRO A 78 8.84 2.28 -10.29
CA PRO A 78 8.51 1.74 -8.98
C PRO A 78 8.70 2.73 -7.82
N ALA A 79 9.73 3.59 -7.87
CA ALA A 79 9.95 4.60 -6.83
C ALA A 79 8.88 5.69 -6.86
N VAL A 80 8.36 6.05 -8.04
CA VAL A 80 7.24 7.01 -8.18
C VAL A 80 5.97 6.44 -7.54
N ARG A 81 5.71 5.13 -7.73
CA ARG A 81 4.60 4.42 -7.10
C ARG A 81 4.74 4.41 -5.58
N GLU A 82 5.91 4.03 -5.05
CA GLU A 82 6.16 3.99 -3.61
C GLU A 82 6.05 5.36 -2.94
N VAL A 83 6.50 6.44 -3.60
CA VAL A 83 6.31 7.80 -3.08
C VAL A 83 4.83 8.12 -2.90
N ALA A 84 3.96 7.75 -3.86
CA ALA A 84 2.53 7.95 -3.73
C ALA A 84 1.93 7.12 -2.59
N ILE A 85 2.35 5.85 -2.45
CA ILE A 85 1.84 4.94 -1.43
C ILE A 85 2.24 5.37 -0.02
N LEU A 86 3.51 5.73 0.20
CA LEU A 86 3.98 6.27 1.48
C LEU A 86 3.25 7.58 1.83
N THR A 87 3.00 8.44 0.84
CA THR A 87 2.22 9.67 1.04
C THR A 87 0.79 9.37 1.48
N VAL A 88 0.14 8.34 0.92
CA VAL A 88 -1.17 7.87 1.37
C VAL A 88 -1.10 7.30 2.78
N GLY A 89 -0.13 6.44 3.06
CA GLY A 89 0.08 5.85 4.39
C GLY A 89 0.22 6.91 5.48
N ALA A 90 1.03 7.94 5.23
CA ALA A 90 1.21 9.06 6.15
C ALA A 90 -0.07 9.89 6.33
N ALA A 91 -0.81 10.15 5.25
CA ALA A 91 -2.06 10.93 5.32
C ALA A 91 -3.15 10.27 6.20
N TYR A 92 -3.18 8.93 6.25
CA TYR A 92 -4.11 8.17 7.08
C TYR A 92 -3.50 7.71 8.42
N GLY A 93 -2.20 7.92 8.66
CA GLY A 93 -1.50 7.32 9.79
C GLY A 93 -1.57 5.79 9.79
N ALA A 94 -1.60 5.17 8.60
CA ALA A 94 -1.83 3.73 8.43
C ALA A 94 -0.56 2.93 8.74
N ARG A 95 -0.38 2.58 10.02
CA ARG A 95 0.85 1.97 10.56
C ARG A 95 1.29 0.71 9.82
N TYR A 96 0.39 -0.22 9.53
CA TYR A 96 0.72 -1.43 8.78
C TYR A 96 1.16 -1.11 7.34
N LEU A 97 0.45 -0.17 6.69
CA LEU A 97 0.77 0.22 5.32
C LEU A 97 2.16 0.85 5.23
N LEU A 98 2.48 1.76 6.14
CA LEU A 98 3.81 2.36 6.25
C LEU A 98 4.87 1.29 6.48
N TYR A 99 4.68 0.40 7.46
CA TYR A 99 5.59 -0.71 7.71
C TYR A 99 5.91 -1.54 6.46
N ALA A 100 4.89 -1.94 5.70
CA ALA A 100 5.08 -2.77 4.52
C ALA A 100 5.82 -2.01 3.41
N HIS A 101 5.45 -0.76 3.17
CA HIS A 101 6.00 0.04 2.06
C HIS A 101 7.33 0.71 2.38
N GLU A 102 7.70 0.90 3.64
CA GLU A 102 9.07 1.26 4.03
C GLU A 102 10.07 0.20 3.55
N GLN A 103 9.70 -1.08 3.61
CA GLN A 103 10.55 -2.17 3.13
C GLN A 103 10.62 -2.26 1.60
N THR A 104 9.51 -1.98 0.92
CA THR A 104 9.47 -1.91 -0.54
C THR A 104 10.27 -0.71 -1.05
N ALA A 105 10.20 0.44 -0.37
CA ALA A 105 10.89 1.66 -0.74
C ALA A 105 12.41 1.47 -0.83
N ASP A 106 13.00 0.70 0.09
CA ASP A 106 14.42 0.33 0.06
C ASP A 106 14.80 -0.45 -1.21
N GLN A 107 13.90 -1.31 -1.71
CA GLN A 107 14.14 -2.17 -2.87
C GLN A 107 14.08 -1.39 -4.19
N VAL A 108 13.27 -0.32 -4.23
CA VAL A 108 13.08 0.51 -5.42
C VAL A 108 14.00 1.74 -5.46
N GLY A 109 14.97 1.81 -4.53
CA GLY A 109 16.02 2.83 -4.56
C GLY A 109 15.68 4.16 -3.89
N LEU A 110 14.60 4.23 -3.10
CA LEU A 110 14.38 5.36 -2.19
C LEU A 110 15.32 5.19 -0.98
N HIS A 111 16.03 6.25 -0.61
CA HIS A 111 16.93 6.18 0.54
C HIS A 111 16.20 6.51 1.84
N ALA A 112 16.73 6.04 2.97
CA ALA A 112 16.06 6.10 4.27
C ALA A 112 15.56 7.51 4.68
N ALA A 113 16.27 8.58 4.31
CA ALA A 113 15.85 9.95 4.63
C ALA A 113 14.61 10.39 3.84
N GLN A 114 14.49 9.97 2.57
CA GLN A 114 13.26 10.17 1.78
C GLN A 114 12.09 9.42 2.39
N VAL A 115 12.29 8.14 2.72
CA VAL A 115 11.26 7.28 3.29
C VAL A 115 10.76 7.85 4.63
N ALA A 116 11.67 8.21 5.53
CA ALA A 116 11.32 8.81 6.82
C ALA A 116 10.54 10.12 6.67
N THR A 117 10.95 10.98 5.73
CA THR A 117 10.26 12.24 5.46
C THR A 117 8.86 12.01 4.90
N LEU A 118 8.68 11.04 3.98
CA LEU A 118 7.38 10.68 3.43
C LEU A 118 6.47 10.07 4.50
N ALA A 119 6.98 9.14 5.30
CA ALA A 119 6.25 8.48 6.38
C ALA A 119 5.78 9.45 7.47
N SER A 120 6.53 10.53 7.72
CA SER A 120 6.11 11.61 8.62
C SER A 120 5.16 12.63 7.98
N GLY A 121 4.73 12.41 6.72
CA GLY A 121 3.83 13.30 5.97
C GLY A 121 4.51 14.51 5.31
N GLY A 122 5.84 14.53 5.28
CA GLY A 122 6.64 15.55 4.61
C GLY A 122 6.89 15.27 3.13
N ARG A 123 7.50 16.25 2.46
CA ARG A 123 7.97 16.16 1.07
C ARG A 123 9.50 16.20 1.07
N PRO A 124 10.20 15.12 0.70
CA PRO A 124 11.66 15.15 0.58
C PRO A 124 12.11 16.22 -0.45
N PRO A 125 13.20 16.96 -0.16
CA PRO A 125 13.65 18.05 -1.02
C PRO A 125 14.34 17.55 -2.31
N ASP A 126 14.77 16.30 -2.33
CA ASP A 126 15.59 15.68 -3.37
C ASP A 126 14.84 14.60 -4.18
N LEU A 127 13.51 14.60 -4.13
CA LEU A 127 12.70 13.82 -5.06
C LEU A 127 12.96 14.26 -6.51
N THR A 128 12.99 13.30 -7.43
CA THR A 128 12.94 13.61 -8.87
C THR A 128 11.63 14.32 -9.20
N ASP A 129 11.55 14.95 -10.38
CA ASP A 129 10.32 15.65 -10.80
C ASP A 129 9.09 14.72 -10.81
N ASP A 130 9.26 13.49 -11.28
CA ASP A 130 8.22 12.46 -11.35
C ASP A 130 7.77 12.01 -9.96
N GLN A 131 8.72 11.75 -9.06
CA GLN A 131 8.44 11.41 -7.66
C GLN A 131 7.74 12.55 -6.94
N ALA A 132 8.23 13.78 -7.12
CA ALA A 132 7.68 14.97 -6.50
C ALA A 132 6.25 15.25 -6.95
N VAL A 133 5.94 15.08 -8.25
CA VAL A 133 4.56 15.26 -8.73
C VAL A 133 3.63 14.15 -8.23
N ALA A 134 4.11 12.91 -8.09
CA ALA A 134 3.33 11.84 -7.50
C ALA A 134 2.97 12.12 -6.02
N HIS A 135 3.92 12.60 -5.23
CA HIS A 135 3.66 13.07 -3.87
C HIS A 135 2.61 14.19 -3.84
N ASP A 136 2.75 15.21 -4.69
CA ASP A 136 1.84 16.36 -4.72
C ASP A 136 0.41 15.96 -5.10
N VAL A 137 0.25 15.05 -6.06
CA VAL A 137 -1.06 14.49 -6.45
C VAL A 137 -1.65 13.67 -5.31
N ALA A 138 -0.89 12.74 -4.73
CA ALA A 138 -1.35 11.91 -3.61
C ALA A 138 -1.80 12.76 -2.43
N ARG A 139 -0.98 13.73 -2.00
CA ARG A 139 -1.29 14.66 -0.91
C ARG A 139 -2.51 15.53 -1.17
N ALA A 140 -2.75 15.94 -2.42
CA ALA A 140 -3.95 16.71 -2.77
C ALA A 140 -5.22 15.86 -2.68
N LEU A 141 -5.18 14.63 -3.21
CA LEU A 141 -6.34 13.73 -3.28
C LEU A 141 -6.70 13.12 -1.91
N THR A 142 -5.71 12.76 -1.09
CA THR A 142 -5.96 12.25 0.27
C THR A 142 -6.54 13.32 1.21
N ALA A 143 -6.33 14.61 0.90
CA ALA A 143 -6.98 15.72 1.59
C ALA A 143 -8.45 15.93 1.19
N GLY A 144 -9.01 15.09 0.31
CA GLY A 144 -10.41 15.18 -0.14
C GLY A 144 -10.69 16.39 -1.04
N ARG A 145 -9.67 16.90 -1.75
CA ARG A 145 -9.78 18.09 -2.61
C ARG A 145 -9.77 17.73 -4.08
N ILE A 146 -10.36 18.60 -4.90
CA ILE A 146 -10.15 18.59 -6.35
C ILE A 146 -8.67 18.83 -6.62
N LEU A 147 -8.07 18.02 -7.49
CA LEU A 147 -6.68 18.19 -7.90
C LEU A 147 -6.51 19.54 -8.61
N PRO A 148 -5.60 20.43 -8.15
CA PRO A 148 -5.38 21.71 -8.82
C PRO A 148 -4.92 21.51 -10.28
N GLY A 149 -5.45 22.32 -11.21
CA GLY A 149 -5.13 22.21 -12.63
C GLY A 149 -3.64 22.29 -12.94
N SER A 150 -2.91 23.17 -12.24
CA SER A 150 -1.45 23.27 -12.38
C SER A 150 -0.71 21.99 -11.95
N THR A 151 -1.23 21.26 -10.96
CA THR A 151 -0.68 19.97 -10.52
C THR A 151 -1.01 18.88 -11.53
N TYR A 152 -2.24 18.85 -12.05
CA TYR A 152 -2.64 17.94 -13.13
C TYR A 152 -1.78 18.14 -14.37
N ASP A 153 -1.61 19.38 -14.83
CA ASP A 153 -0.82 19.69 -16.04
C ASP A 153 0.65 19.29 -15.86
N ARG A 154 1.21 19.48 -14.66
CA ARG A 154 2.56 19.01 -14.34
C ARG A 154 2.64 17.49 -14.36
N ALA A 155 1.65 16.81 -13.79
CA ALA A 155 1.60 15.35 -13.77
C ALA A 155 1.49 14.77 -15.18
N VAL A 156 0.67 15.36 -16.05
CA VAL A 156 0.56 14.93 -17.46
C VAL A 156 1.86 15.17 -18.22
N ARG A 157 2.58 16.27 -17.99
CA ARG A 157 3.86 16.53 -18.66
C ARG A 157 4.95 15.55 -18.24
N SER A 158 4.97 15.15 -16.97
CA SER A 158 6.01 14.31 -16.39
C SER A 158 5.70 12.81 -16.58
N LEU A 159 4.47 12.38 -16.29
CA LEU A 159 4.06 10.96 -16.28
C LEU A 159 3.26 10.54 -17.51
N GLY A 160 2.85 11.48 -18.37
CA GLY A 160 1.90 11.22 -19.44
C GLY A 160 0.47 10.98 -18.95
N ARG A 161 -0.49 10.92 -19.88
CA ARG A 161 -1.91 10.75 -19.53
C ARG A 161 -2.22 9.39 -18.91
N GLU A 162 -1.60 8.33 -19.42
CA GLU A 162 -1.79 6.98 -18.90
C GLU A 162 -1.15 6.81 -17.52
N GLY A 163 0.05 7.36 -17.30
CA GLY A 163 0.70 7.37 -15.99
C GLY A 163 -0.10 8.14 -14.94
N VAL A 164 -0.74 9.26 -15.31
CA VAL A 164 -1.68 9.96 -14.42
C VAL A 164 -2.89 9.08 -14.08
N GLY A 165 -3.42 8.33 -15.07
CA GLY A 165 -4.49 7.36 -14.83
C GLY A 165 -4.08 6.30 -13.83
N GLU A 166 -2.95 5.64 -14.06
CA GLU A 166 -2.36 4.65 -13.16
C GLU A 166 -2.18 5.21 -11.75
N LEU A 167 -1.59 6.40 -11.61
CA LEU A 167 -1.34 7.06 -10.33
C LEU A 167 -2.64 7.29 -9.55
N VAL A 168 -3.71 7.74 -10.21
CA VAL A 168 -5.01 8.00 -9.55
C VAL A 168 -5.63 6.70 -9.05
N PHE A 169 -5.63 5.63 -9.85
CA PHE A 169 -6.15 4.33 -9.42
C PHE A 169 -5.30 3.68 -8.32
N LEU A 170 -3.98 3.88 -8.37
CA LEU A 170 -3.05 3.49 -7.31
C LEU A 170 -3.39 4.18 -5.99
N ILE A 171 -3.49 5.52 -6.00
CA ILE A 171 -3.82 6.32 -4.81
C ILE A 171 -5.17 5.87 -4.25
N GLY A 172 -6.21 5.75 -5.07
CA GLY A 172 -7.53 5.30 -4.62
C GLY A 172 -7.52 3.92 -3.96
N SER A 173 -6.77 2.98 -4.55
CA SER A 173 -6.64 1.61 -4.02
C SER A 173 -5.92 1.59 -2.65
N TYR A 174 -4.90 2.42 -2.48
CA TYR A 174 -4.19 2.54 -1.20
C TYR A 174 -4.96 3.35 -0.16
N CYS A 175 -5.80 4.32 -0.56
CA CYS A 175 -6.76 4.95 0.36
C CYS A 175 -7.74 3.92 0.92
N LEU A 176 -8.31 3.06 0.07
CA LEU A 176 -9.17 1.95 0.50
C LEU A 176 -8.43 1.03 1.47
N THR A 177 -7.20 0.64 1.12
CA THR A 177 -6.35 -0.23 1.96
C THR A 177 -6.07 0.39 3.32
N ALA A 178 -5.68 1.67 3.35
CA ALA A 178 -5.41 2.42 4.58
C ALA A 178 -6.65 2.49 5.49
N VAL A 179 -7.83 2.76 4.90
CA VAL A 179 -9.11 2.78 5.64
C VAL A 179 -9.41 1.41 6.24
N VAL A 180 -9.25 0.32 5.47
CA VAL A 180 -9.47 -1.05 5.94
C VAL A 180 -8.51 -1.38 7.10
N LEU A 181 -7.21 -1.14 6.93
CA LEU A 181 -6.20 -1.43 7.96
C LEU A 181 -6.48 -0.67 9.26
N ASN A 182 -6.81 0.61 9.18
CA ASN A 182 -7.13 1.44 10.35
C ASN A 182 -8.46 1.04 11.01
N CYS A 183 -9.47 0.68 10.22
CA CYS A 183 -10.78 0.26 10.74
C CYS A 183 -10.64 -0.99 11.62
N PHE A 184 -9.86 -1.98 11.16
CA PHE A 184 -9.70 -3.24 11.88
C PHE A 184 -8.53 -3.25 12.86
N ASP A 185 -7.81 -2.12 13.01
CA ASP A 185 -6.65 -1.97 13.89
C ASP A 185 -5.60 -3.07 13.64
N VAL A 186 -5.26 -3.26 12.37
CA VAL A 186 -4.39 -4.36 11.94
C VAL A 186 -2.96 -4.11 12.45
N PRO A 187 -2.38 -5.05 13.22
CA PRO A 187 -1.09 -4.86 13.85
C PRO A 187 0.06 -5.11 12.86
N VAL A 188 1.17 -4.38 13.06
CA VAL A 188 2.44 -4.72 12.42
C VAL A 188 2.95 -6.05 12.99
N PRO A 189 3.49 -6.97 12.16
CA PRO A 189 4.01 -8.25 12.63
C PRO A 189 5.09 -8.09 13.72
N VAL A 190 5.01 -8.91 14.76
CA VAL A 190 5.97 -8.91 15.88
C VAL A 190 7.34 -9.36 15.36
N GLY A 191 8.40 -8.58 15.67
CA GLY A 191 9.78 -8.84 15.22
C GLY A 191 10.38 -7.77 14.31
N HIS A 192 9.55 -6.85 13.77
CA HIS A 192 10.01 -5.83 12.83
C HIS A 192 9.61 -4.40 13.25
N ARG A 193 9.65 -4.08 14.54
CA ARG A 193 9.54 -2.68 14.97
C ARG A 193 10.69 -1.90 14.32
N GLY A 194 10.38 -1.05 13.34
CA GLY A 194 11.27 0.02 12.89
C GLY A 194 11.74 0.86 14.09
N PRO A 195 12.87 1.58 13.96
CA PRO A 195 13.48 2.27 15.08
C PRO A 195 12.45 3.18 15.76
N SER A 196 12.23 2.93 17.05
CA SER A 196 11.41 3.82 17.87
C SER A 196 12.09 5.18 17.90
N THR A 197 11.42 6.18 17.33
CA THR A 197 11.77 7.60 17.55
C THR A 197 10.96 8.12 18.73
#